data_AF-A0A239RG18-F1
#
_entry.id   AF-A0A239RG18-F1
#
_cell.length_a   1.000
_cell.length_b   1.000
_cell.length_c   1.000
_cell.angle_alpha   90.00
_cell.angle_beta   90.00
_cell.angle_gamma   90.00
#
_symmetry.space_group_name_H-M   'P 1'
#
loop_
_entity.id
_entity.type
_entity.pdbx_description
1 polymer ?
#
loop_
_entity_poly.entity_id
_entity_poly.type
_entity_poly.pdbx_seq_one_letter_code
_entity_poly.pdbx_strand_id
1 'polypeptide(L)'
;FKTKFSNHVKDTIRHQESFKRKFNRMPYEEIGEISHCVPQLNFFEVADFIAYRDSLSQLKATLSLEEQEKLAKVVRGERFEGKKAFLRQIEPYFSDFKH
;
A
#
# COMPACT_ATOMS: atom_id res chain seq x y z
N PHE A 1 33.42 -20.64 -19.55
CA PHE A 1 32.79 -19.68 -18.62
C PHE A 1 32.75 -18.25 -19.16
N LYS A 2 33.88 -17.61 -19.46
CA LYS A 2 33.95 -16.17 -19.85
C LYS A 2 33.09 -15.79 -21.07
N THR A 3 33.07 -16.62 -22.12
CA THR A 3 32.30 -16.36 -23.36
C THR A 3 30.79 -16.46 -23.16
N LYS A 4 30.32 -17.49 -22.44
CA LYS A 4 28.89 -17.69 -22.16
C LYS A 4 28.33 -16.57 -21.27
N PHE A 5 29.08 -16.16 -20.25
CA PHE A 5 28.72 -15.02 -19.40
C PHE A 5 28.64 -13.71 -20.20
N SER A 6 29.67 -13.41 -21.00
CA SER A 6 29.68 -12.19 -21.83
C SER A 6 28.53 -12.15 -22.84
N ASN A 7 28.20 -13.29 -23.46
CA ASN A 7 27.06 -13.39 -24.37
C ASN A 7 25.74 -13.17 -23.66
N HIS A 8 25.52 -13.81 -22.50
CA HIS A 8 24.31 -13.63 -21.70
C HIS A 8 24.09 -12.14 -21.33
N VAL A 9 25.14 -11.45 -20.87
CA VAL A 9 25.03 -10.01 -20.54
C VAL A 9 24.65 -9.19 -21.77
N LYS A 10 25.30 -9.43 -22.92
CA LYS A 10 24.99 -8.72 -24.17
C LYS A 10 23.56 -8.96 -24.63
N ASP A 11 23.07 -10.20 -24.51
CA ASP A 11 21.72 -10.56 -24.91
C ASP A 11 20.67 -9.92 -24.00
N THR A 12 20.92 -9.89 -22.68
CA THR A 12 20.07 -9.17 -21.72
C THR A 12 20.01 -7.68 -22.04
N ILE A 13 21.15 -7.05 -22.35
CA ILE A 13 21.18 -5.61 -22.73
C ILE A 13 20.39 -5.39 -24.02
N ARG A 14 20.61 -6.21 -25.06
CA ARG A 14 19.84 -6.11 -26.32
C ARG A 14 18.34 -6.29 -26.09
N HIS A 15 17.96 -7.20 -25.21
CA HIS A 15 16.56 -7.43 -24.87
C HIS A 15 15.94 -6.20 -24.19
N GLN A 16 16.65 -5.63 -23.20
CA GLN A 16 16.24 -4.39 -22.53
C GLN A 16 16.13 -3.21 -23.50
N GLU A 17 17.11 -3.04 -24.39
CA GLU A 17 17.07 -1.99 -25.42
C GLU A 17 15.90 -2.18 -26.39
N SER A 18 15.62 -3.41 -26.80
CA SER A 18 14.48 -3.74 -27.66
C SER A 18 13.16 -3.36 -26.97
N PHE A 19 13.01 -3.66 -25.68
CA PHE A 19 11.86 -3.23 -24.89
C PHE A 19 11.73 -1.72 -24.79
N LYS A 20 12.84 -1.01 -24.50
CA LYS A 20 12.84 0.47 -24.44
C LYS A 20 12.43 1.10 -25.78
N ARG A 21 12.87 0.55 -26.91
CA ARG A 21 12.47 1.03 -28.25
C ARG A 21 10.99 0.81 -28.52
N LYS A 22 10.42 -0.31 -28.06
CA LYS A 22 8.97 -0.55 -28.16
C LYS A 22 8.21 0.48 -27.33
N PHE A 23 8.62 0.69 -26.08
CA PHE A 23 8.00 1.68 -25.19
C PHE A 23 8.06 3.09 -25.76
N ASN A 24 9.22 3.53 -26.28
CA ASN A 24 9.39 4.86 -26.88
C ASN A 24 8.53 5.10 -28.13
N ARG A 25 8.02 4.04 -28.78
CA ARG A 25 7.13 4.14 -29.94
C ARG A 25 5.66 4.02 -29.57
N MET A 26 5.34 3.75 -28.30
CA MET A 26 3.95 3.72 -27.85
C MET A 26 3.39 5.15 -27.86
N PRO A 27 2.11 5.33 -28.24
CA PRO A 27 1.44 6.60 -28.08
C PRO A 27 1.38 6.99 -26.59
N TYR A 28 1.23 8.29 -26.32
CA TYR A 28 0.90 8.74 -24.98
C TYR A 28 -0.50 8.22 -24.63
N GLU A 29 -0.62 7.51 -23.52
CA GLU A 29 -1.88 7.10 -22.91
C GLU A 29 -2.04 7.88 -21.60
N GLU A 30 -3.21 8.48 -21.39
CA GLU A 30 -3.51 9.20 -20.15
C GLU A 30 -3.77 8.18 -19.03
N ILE A 31 -3.18 8.41 -17.85
CA ILE A 31 -3.22 7.43 -16.75
C ILE A 31 -4.65 7.24 -16.25
N GLY A 32 -5.46 8.30 -16.21
CA GLY A 32 -6.88 8.22 -15.87
C GLY A 32 -7.68 7.33 -16.83
N GLU A 33 -7.43 7.44 -18.14
CA GLU A 33 -8.07 6.61 -19.17
C GLU A 33 -7.83 5.11 -18.95
N ILE A 34 -6.63 4.71 -18.52
CA ILE A 34 -6.30 3.30 -18.26
C ILE A 34 -6.42 2.88 -16.78
N SER A 35 -6.78 3.80 -15.89
CA SER A 35 -6.85 3.54 -14.44
C SER A 35 -7.83 2.42 -14.08
N HIS A 36 -8.87 2.22 -14.88
CA HIS A 36 -9.87 1.16 -14.68
C HIS A 36 -9.35 -0.24 -15.08
N CYS A 37 -8.33 -0.31 -15.93
CA CYS A 37 -7.70 -1.57 -16.36
C CYS A 37 -6.74 -2.12 -15.30
N VAL A 38 -6.28 -1.26 -14.37
CA VAL A 38 -5.50 -1.69 -13.23
C VAL A 38 -6.48 -2.27 -12.21
N PRO A 39 -6.47 -3.59 -11.94
CA PRO A 39 -7.31 -4.12 -10.88
C PRO A 39 -6.98 -3.37 -9.61
N GLN A 40 -7.98 -2.72 -9.00
CA GLN A 40 -7.81 -2.05 -7.73
C GLN A 40 -7.29 -3.10 -6.74
N LEU A 41 -6.02 -2.97 -6.37
CA LEU A 41 -5.36 -3.94 -5.50
C LEU A 41 -5.92 -3.89 -4.06
N ASN A 42 -6.77 -2.90 -3.77
CA ASN A 42 -7.11 -2.44 -2.44
C ASN A 42 -8.63 -2.50 -2.23
N PHE A 43 -9.02 -2.88 -1.02
CA PHE A 43 -10.40 -2.85 -0.52
C PHE A 43 -11.00 -1.43 -0.43
N PHE A 44 -10.17 -0.39 -0.50
CA PHE A 44 -10.55 1.02 -0.32
C PHE A 44 -10.30 1.84 -1.58
N GLU A 45 -11.21 2.79 -1.86
CA GLU A 45 -10.89 3.90 -2.74
C GLU A 45 -9.74 4.74 -2.16
N VAL A 46 -9.03 5.48 -3.00
CA VAL A 46 -7.89 6.30 -2.56
C VAL A 46 -8.33 7.33 -1.50
N ALA A 47 -9.52 7.90 -1.65
CA ALA A 47 -10.09 8.85 -0.70
C ALA A 47 -10.31 8.19 0.66
N ASP A 48 -10.92 7.00 0.71
CA ASP A 48 -11.17 6.26 1.94
C ASP A 48 -9.87 5.86 2.64
N PHE A 49 -8.87 5.45 1.87
CA PHE A 49 -7.55 5.12 2.42
C PHE A 49 -6.88 6.34 3.09
N ILE A 50 -6.97 7.50 2.46
CA ILE A 50 -6.42 8.75 3.02
C ILE A 50 -7.17 9.12 4.30
N ALA A 51 -8.51 9.13 4.26
CA ALA A 51 -9.34 9.42 5.42
C ALA A 51 -9.02 8.48 6.60
N TYR A 52 -8.90 7.18 6.33
CA TYR A 52 -8.55 6.18 7.35
C TYR A 52 -7.17 6.44 7.96
N ARG A 53 -6.19 6.84 7.15
CA ARG A 53 -4.83 7.16 7.63
C ARG A 53 -4.83 8.42 8.50
N ASP A 54 -5.65 9.39 8.18
CA ASP A 54 -5.79 10.63 8.95
C ASP A 54 -6.45 10.34 10.31
N SER A 55 -7.53 9.55 10.35
CA SER A 55 -8.14 9.08 11.60
C SER A 55 -7.14 8.33 12.49
N LEU A 56 -6.31 7.45 11.90
CA LEU A 56 -5.25 6.76 12.64
C LEU A 56 -4.20 7.72 13.21
N SER A 57 -3.86 8.77 12.47
CA SER A 57 -2.86 9.75 12.89
C SER A 57 -3.37 10.60 14.05
N GLN A 58 -4.63 11.04 13.97
CA GLN A 58 -5.31 11.74 15.06
C GLN A 58 -5.41 10.88 16.31
N LEU A 59 -5.82 9.61 16.16
CA LEU A 59 -5.88 8.67 17.27
C LEU A 59 -4.51 8.53 17.93
N LYS A 60 -3.45 8.25 17.16
CA LYS A 60 -2.08 8.09 17.70
C LYS A 60 -1.59 9.31 18.48
N ALA A 61 -1.92 10.52 18.02
CA ALA A 61 -1.54 11.75 18.72
C ALA A 61 -2.21 11.89 20.09
N THR A 62 -3.40 11.30 20.27
CA THR A 62 -4.13 11.33 21.56
C THR A 62 -3.73 10.22 22.53
N LEU A 63 -3.10 9.14 22.03
CA LEU A 63 -2.78 7.95 22.81
C LEU A 63 -1.41 8.06 23.49
N SER A 64 -1.34 7.55 24.72
CA SER A 64 -0.09 7.31 25.44
C SER A 64 0.77 6.21 24.79
N LEU A 65 2.05 6.11 25.16
CA LEU A 65 2.97 5.11 24.61
C LEU A 65 2.45 3.67 24.80
N GLU A 66 1.88 3.36 25.97
CA GLU A 66 1.28 2.05 26.26
C GLU A 66 0.04 1.75 25.39
N GLU A 67 -0.78 2.76 25.13
CA GLU A 67 -1.95 2.62 24.27
C GLU A 67 -1.58 2.51 22.79
N GLN A 68 -0.52 3.17 22.36
CA GLN A 68 0.03 2.99 21.01
C GLN A 68 0.55 1.56 20.81
N GLU A 69 1.17 0.95 21.83
CA GLU A 69 1.53 -0.47 21.78
C GLU A 69 0.29 -1.36 21.68
N LYS A 70 -0.77 -1.08 22.45
CA LYS A 70 -2.06 -1.80 22.34
C LYS A 70 -2.66 -1.64 20.94
N LEU A 71 -2.63 -0.44 20.35
CA LEU A 71 -3.07 -0.20 18.98
C LEU A 71 -2.26 -1.02 17.97
N ALA A 72 -0.93 -1.08 18.11
CA ALA A 72 -0.07 -1.91 17.26
C ALA A 72 -0.39 -3.41 17.41
N LYS A 73 -0.74 -3.88 18.62
CA LYS A 73 -1.23 -5.25 18.85
C LYS A 73 -2.56 -5.50 18.15
N VAL A 74 -3.49 -4.54 18.16
CA VAL A 74 -4.77 -4.64 17.42
C VAL A 74 -4.52 -4.79 15.92
N VAL A 75 -3.68 -3.93 15.33
CA VAL A 75 -3.35 -3.96 13.89
C VAL A 75 -2.69 -5.28 13.48
N ARG A 76 -1.86 -5.87 14.37
CA ARG A 76 -1.24 -7.18 14.15
C ARG A 76 -2.18 -8.37 14.38
N GLY A 77 -3.41 -8.15 14.85
CA GLY A 77 -4.35 -9.21 15.18
C GLY A 77 -4.05 -9.93 16.50
N GLU A 78 -3.17 -9.38 17.34
CA GLU A 78 -2.75 -9.99 18.60
C GLU A 78 -3.84 -9.86 19.70
N ARG A 79 -3.69 -10.66 20.76
CA ARG A 79 -4.55 -10.66 21.95
C ARG A 79 -3.85 -9.90 23.08
N PHE A 80 -4.63 -9.18 23.88
CA PHE A 80 -4.16 -8.51 25.10
C PHE A 80 -5.33 -8.25 26.04
N GLU A 81 -5.02 -8.09 27.32
CA GLU A 81 -6.01 -7.81 28.36
C GLU A 81 -6.74 -6.48 28.11
N GLY A 82 -8.05 -6.48 28.28
CA GLY A 82 -8.87 -5.28 28.06
C GLY A 82 -9.07 -4.88 26.59
N LYS A 83 -8.72 -5.74 25.60
CA LYS A 83 -8.89 -5.45 24.16
C LYS A 83 -10.29 -4.94 23.81
N LYS A 84 -11.35 -5.55 24.34
CA LYS A 84 -12.74 -5.12 24.06
C LYS A 84 -13.02 -3.70 24.58
N ALA A 85 -12.50 -3.34 25.74
CA ALA A 85 -12.64 -1.99 26.30
C ALA A 85 -11.84 -0.98 25.46
N PHE A 86 -10.61 -1.34 25.08
CA PHE A 86 -9.78 -0.52 24.20
C PHE A 86 -10.43 -0.29 22.83
N LEU A 87 -11.02 -1.34 22.23
CA LEU A 87 -11.74 -1.21 20.97
C LEU A 87 -12.93 -0.23 21.08
N ARG A 88 -13.69 -0.27 22.18
CA ARG A 88 -14.77 0.71 22.43
C ARG A 88 -14.25 2.13 22.60
N GLN A 89 -13.07 2.32 23.18
CA GLN A 89 -12.44 3.63 23.35
C GLN A 89 -12.07 4.26 22.01
N ILE A 90 -11.56 3.46 21.06
CA ILE A 90 -11.09 3.95 19.75
C ILE A 90 -12.19 3.93 18.67
N GLU A 91 -13.29 3.20 18.89
CA GLU A 91 -14.43 3.08 17.97
C GLU A 91 -14.98 4.42 17.44
N PRO A 92 -15.09 5.51 18.23
CA PRO A 92 -15.60 6.79 17.74
C PRO A 92 -14.79 7.38 16.57
N TYR A 93 -13.47 7.16 16.56
CA TYR A 93 -12.55 7.67 15.52
C TYR A 93 -12.75 6.99 14.15
N PHE A 94 -13.45 5.86 14.12
CA PHE A 94 -13.69 5.08 12.90
C PHE A 94 -15.18 4.93 12.58
N SER A 95 -16.03 5.80 13.15
CA SER A 95 -17.48 5.75 12.92
C SER A 95 -17.86 5.88 11.45
N ASP A 96 -17.11 6.68 10.69
CA ASP A 96 -17.31 6.90 9.25
C ASP A 96 -17.02 5.65 8.38
N PHE A 97 -16.33 4.63 8.91
CA PHE A 97 -15.94 3.42 8.16
C PHE A 97 -16.78 2.18 8.50
N LYS A 98 -17.91 2.32 9.21
CA LYS A 98 -18.76 1.19 9.65
C LYS A 98 -19.73 0.64 8.60
N HIS A 99 -19.56 1.02 7.35
CA HIS A 99 -20.46 0.67 6.25
C HIS A 99 -20.07 -0.61 5.52
#